data_AF-A0AAF0KA88-F1
#
_entry.id   AF-A0AAF0KA88-F1
#
_cell.length_a   1.000
_cell.length_b   1.000
_cell.length_c   1.000
_cell.angle_alpha   90.00
_cell.angle_beta   90.00
_cell.angle_gamma   90.00
#
_symmetry.space_group_name_H-M   'P 1'
#
loop_
_entity.id
_entity.type
_entity.pdbx_description
1 polymer ?
#
loop_
_entity_poly.entity_id
_entity_poly.type
_entity_poly.pdbx_seq_one_letter_code
_entity_poly.pdbx_strand_id
1 'polypeptide(L)'
;MDYLPHPARTLFISGTEYERSAQAKAVIEKNMAITDPRLDRQRGAIARWIDAFEQSGATDEQIADIQGRIRVLEMIAVRVLHSDECSIFDVSALLPKLPKNDISDFSLRNLVLPGDETIYIQFGRQEALTVDREQDLYFEGAYVTQVDDETRDDEVSTFQIAFVFSDPKFGALAFDRPVGQTLKRNSEFVRFEIKPTNSVQQSFASMAQNGLVEESQILTAPLNVYRAAYDLLVRSMIYLGVEGRDLELGFFEGAPDDQVQKAFNGDENAEQFLLESGFPAVQFVGRNVGLVPHLSEPDWGAEPVGFRI
;
A
#
# COMPACT_ATOMS: atom_id res chain seq x y z
N MET A 1 -14.27 5.55 11.40
CA MET A 1 -13.74 5.26 10.06
C MET A 1 -13.37 3.80 10.06
N ASP A 2 -14.04 3.00 9.24
CA ASP A 2 -13.86 1.54 9.27
C ASP A 2 -12.79 1.05 8.30
N TYR A 3 -12.36 1.87 7.33
CA TYR A 3 -11.33 1.53 6.36
C TYR A 3 -10.41 2.72 6.05
N LEU A 4 -9.10 2.51 6.13
CA LEU A 4 -8.06 3.47 5.73
C LEU A 4 -7.16 2.75 4.70
N PRO A 5 -7.11 3.22 3.44
CA PRO A 5 -6.27 2.58 2.43
C PRO A 5 -4.79 2.69 2.81
N HIS A 6 -3.97 1.74 2.35
CA HIS A 6 -2.56 1.67 2.75
C HIS A 6 -1.78 2.99 2.59
N PRO A 7 -1.88 3.74 1.47
CA PRO A 7 -1.21 5.04 1.36
C PRO A 7 -1.64 6.00 2.48
N ALA A 8 -2.93 6.12 2.77
CA ALA A 8 -3.39 6.96 3.88
C ALA A 8 -2.84 6.49 5.24
N ARG A 9 -2.76 5.17 5.47
CA ARG A 9 -2.21 4.62 6.72
C ARG A 9 -0.78 5.11 6.98
N THR A 10 0.05 5.27 5.95
CA THR A 10 1.44 5.72 6.15
C THR A 10 1.54 7.13 6.74
N LEU A 11 0.56 8.02 6.50
CA LEU A 11 0.51 9.34 7.13
C LEU A 11 0.33 9.26 8.65
N PHE A 12 -0.33 8.20 9.13
CA PHE A 12 -0.67 8.04 10.54
C PHE A 12 0.31 7.14 11.30
N ILE A 13 1.20 6.41 10.62
CA ILE A 13 2.16 5.50 11.28
C ILE A 13 3.03 6.27 12.27
N SER A 14 3.71 7.33 11.82
CA SER A 14 4.61 8.12 12.68
C SER A 14 3.84 8.96 13.72
N GLY A 15 2.62 9.41 13.41
CA GLY A 15 1.71 10.04 14.39
C GLY A 15 1.28 9.09 15.50
N THR A 16 0.96 7.83 15.16
CA THR A 16 0.57 6.79 16.12
C THR A 16 1.73 6.43 17.05
N GLU A 17 2.96 6.35 16.54
CA GLU A 17 4.15 6.15 17.39
C GLU A 17 4.29 7.27 18.43
N TYR A 18 4.15 8.52 18.01
CA TYR A 18 4.29 9.68 18.88
C TYR A 18 3.20 9.71 19.96
N GLU A 19 1.93 9.59 19.58
CA GLU A 19 0.82 9.62 20.51
C GLU A 19 0.85 8.47 21.50
N ARG A 20 1.18 7.25 21.06
CA ARG A 20 1.33 6.09 21.95
C ARG A 20 2.50 6.25 22.92
N SER A 21 3.64 6.80 22.45
CA SER A 21 4.76 7.13 23.34
C SER A 21 4.34 8.16 24.40
N ALA A 22 3.56 9.18 24.02
CA ALA A 22 3.04 10.18 24.94
C ALA A 22 2.03 9.58 25.95
N GLN A 23 1.12 8.72 25.50
CA GLN A 23 0.17 8.02 26.36
C GLN A 23 0.89 7.07 27.34
N ALA A 24 1.88 6.30 26.88
CA ALA A 24 2.68 5.42 27.72
C ALA A 24 3.43 6.23 28.79
N LYS A 25 4.04 7.36 28.42
CA LYS A 25 4.68 8.29 29.36
C LYS A 25 3.68 8.85 30.38
N ALA A 26 2.48 9.25 29.94
CA ALA A 26 1.44 9.76 30.84
C ALA A 26 0.96 8.68 31.84
N VAL A 27 0.85 7.41 31.40
CA VAL A 27 0.53 6.28 32.28
C VAL A 27 1.65 6.02 33.29
N ILE A 28 2.92 6.07 32.85
CA ILE A 28 4.09 5.97 33.73
C ILE A 28 4.03 7.10 34.78
N GLU A 29 3.87 8.35 34.36
CA GLU A 29 3.81 9.52 35.26
C GLU A 29 2.66 9.41 36.27
N LYS A 30 1.46 9.01 35.82
CA LYS A 30 0.30 8.80 36.69
C LYS A 30 0.56 7.71 37.73
N ASN A 31 1.18 6.60 37.33
CA ASN A 31 1.54 5.52 38.25
C ASN A 31 2.68 5.92 39.20
N MET A 32 3.62 6.75 38.74
CA MET A 32 4.70 7.34 39.55
C MET A 32 4.18 8.34 40.58
N ALA A 33 3.13 9.10 40.26
CA ALA A 33 2.48 10.04 41.18
C ALA A 33 1.74 9.34 42.32
N ILE A 34 1.30 8.09 42.12
CA ILE A 34 0.61 7.27 43.12
C ILE A 34 1.62 6.51 44.02
N THR A 35 2.87 6.33 43.57
CA THR A 35 3.92 5.60 44.31
C THR A 35 4.80 6.52 45.16
N ASP A 36 5.10 6.09 46.40
CA ASP A 36 5.98 6.80 47.34
C ASP A 36 7.31 7.19 46.68
N PRO A 37 7.78 8.45 46.80
CA PRO A 37 9.09 8.92 46.33
C PRO A 37 10.28 8.05 46.68
N ARG A 38 10.19 7.23 47.73
CA ARG A 38 11.27 6.33 48.19
C ARG A 38 11.38 5.01 47.40
N LEU A 39 10.51 4.77 46.41
CA LEU A 39 10.39 3.52 45.67
C LEU A 39 10.97 3.59 44.23
N ASP A 40 12.10 4.28 44.04
CA ASP A 40 12.72 4.48 42.72
C ASP A 40 13.01 3.19 41.94
N ARG A 41 13.33 2.10 42.64
CA ARG A 41 13.51 0.78 42.02
C ARG A 41 12.21 0.21 41.43
N GLN A 42 11.06 0.44 42.08
CA GLN A 42 9.76 0.02 41.55
C GLN A 42 9.34 0.90 40.37
N ARG A 43 9.61 2.21 40.44
CA ARG A 43 9.37 3.14 39.32
C ARG A 43 10.15 2.73 38.07
N GLY A 44 11.43 2.40 38.22
CA GLY A 44 12.24 1.87 37.12
C GLY A 44 11.80 0.48 36.63
N ALA A 45 11.14 -0.32 37.46
CA ALA A 45 10.56 -1.60 37.02
C ALA A 45 9.25 -1.40 36.24
N ILE A 46 8.38 -0.48 36.69
CA ILE A 46 7.12 -0.15 36.01
C ILE A 46 7.38 0.48 34.65
N ALA A 47 8.33 1.44 34.55
CA ALA A 47 8.71 2.04 33.28
C ALA A 47 9.20 0.98 32.27
N ARG A 48 10.12 0.10 32.69
CA ARG A 48 10.60 -1.01 31.83
C ARG A 48 9.51 -1.99 31.43
N TRP A 49 8.54 -2.25 32.31
CA TRP A 49 7.42 -3.15 31.99
C TRP A 49 6.47 -2.52 30.95
N ILE A 50 6.18 -1.22 31.07
CA ILE A 50 5.37 -0.48 30.10
C ILE A 50 6.09 -0.38 28.76
N ASP A 51 7.38 -0.05 28.75
CA ASP A 51 8.18 0.00 27.51
C ASP A 51 8.22 -1.38 26.83
N ALA A 52 8.45 -2.46 27.59
CA ALA A 52 8.43 -3.82 27.05
C ALA A 52 7.05 -4.26 26.54
N PHE A 53 5.96 -3.77 27.16
CA PHE A 53 4.60 -4.03 26.69
C PHE A 53 4.32 -3.28 25.38
N GLU A 54 4.72 -2.01 25.28
CA GLU A 54 4.53 -1.20 24.06
C GLU A 54 5.35 -1.72 22.89
N GLN A 55 6.56 -2.21 23.15
CA GLN A 55 7.41 -2.87 22.16
C GLN A 55 7.03 -4.34 21.90
N SER A 56 6.06 -4.89 22.63
CA SER A 56 5.70 -6.29 22.48
C SER A 56 5.32 -6.61 21.04
N GLY A 57 5.79 -7.76 20.55
CA GLY A 57 5.65 -8.18 19.16
C GLY A 57 6.88 -7.95 18.28
N ALA A 58 7.90 -7.23 18.77
CA ALA A 58 9.20 -7.08 18.11
C ALA A 58 10.36 -6.95 19.14
N THR A 59 11.55 -7.46 18.82
CA THR A 59 12.79 -7.17 19.55
C THR A 59 13.33 -5.79 19.18
N ASP A 60 14.26 -5.21 19.95
CA ASP A 60 14.89 -3.92 19.62
C ASP A 60 15.53 -3.91 18.22
N GLU A 61 16.19 -5.01 17.83
CA GLU A 61 16.73 -5.19 16.48
C GLU A 61 15.63 -5.23 15.42
N GLN A 62 14.50 -5.91 15.70
CA GLN A 62 13.35 -5.94 14.80
C GLN A 62 12.68 -4.57 14.70
N ILE A 63 12.66 -3.77 15.76
CA ILE A 63 12.13 -2.39 15.73
C ILE A 63 12.98 -1.52 14.80
N ALA A 64 14.31 -1.61 14.88
CA ALA A 64 15.18 -0.85 13.99
C ALA A 64 14.98 -1.23 12.50
N ASP A 65 14.82 -2.53 12.22
CA ASP A 65 14.48 -3.05 10.88
C ASP A 65 13.10 -2.57 10.40
N ILE A 66 12.09 -2.65 11.27
CA ILE A 66 10.73 -2.15 11.02
C ILE A 66 10.74 -0.64 10.70
N GLN A 67 11.49 0.16 11.46
CA GLN A 67 11.64 1.59 11.18
C GLN A 67 12.38 1.86 9.87
N GLY A 68 13.34 1.02 9.50
CA GLY A 68 13.95 1.02 8.17
C GLY A 68 12.90 0.83 7.07
N ARG A 69 12.07 -0.21 7.19
CA ARG A 69 11.00 -0.53 6.24
C ARG A 69 9.92 0.55 6.16
N ILE A 70 9.52 1.13 7.30
CA ILE A 70 8.54 2.23 7.34
C ILE A 70 9.06 3.42 6.56
N ARG A 71 10.32 3.81 6.74
CA ARG A 71 10.90 4.93 5.99
C ARG A 71 10.88 4.69 4.48
N VAL A 72 11.19 3.47 4.04
CA VAL A 72 11.09 3.09 2.63
C VAL A 72 9.65 3.18 2.14
N LEU A 73 8.68 2.63 2.89
CA LEU A 73 7.26 2.71 2.54
C LEU A 73 6.73 4.15 2.52
N GLU A 74 7.10 4.97 3.50
CA GLU A 74 6.73 6.40 3.55
C GLU A 74 7.26 7.13 2.31
N MET A 75 8.52 6.88 1.91
CA MET A 75 9.07 7.48 0.68
C MET A 75 8.29 7.10 -0.58
N ILE A 76 7.83 5.84 -0.68
CA ILE A 76 7.03 5.37 -1.82
C ILE A 76 5.61 5.95 -1.75
N ALA A 77 4.98 5.89 -0.58
CA ALA A 77 3.59 6.33 -0.39
C ALA A 77 3.42 7.85 -0.53
N VAL A 78 4.39 8.65 -0.09
CA VAL A 78 4.35 10.11 -0.24
C VAL A 78 4.27 10.52 -1.70
N ARG A 79 4.98 9.83 -2.61
CA ARG A 79 4.92 10.08 -4.06
C ARG A 79 3.52 9.83 -4.62
N VAL A 80 2.82 8.84 -4.10
CA VAL A 80 1.44 8.52 -4.51
C VAL A 80 0.44 9.54 -3.95
N LEU A 81 0.61 9.94 -2.69
CA LEU A 81 -0.35 10.81 -1.98
C LEU A 81 -0.31 12.27 -2.44
N HIS A 82 0.87 12.75 -2.85
CA HIS A 82 1.10 14.13 -3.29
C HIS A 82 1.45 14.21 -4.78
N SER A 83 1.00 13.21 -5.53
CA SER A 83 1.12 13.12 -6.97
C SER A 83 0.33 14.27 -7.62
N ASP A 84 0.86 14.85 -8.70
CA ASP A 84 0.16 15.91 -9.44
C ASP A 84 -1.07 15.32 -10.16
N GLU A 85 -0.98 14.06 -10.59
CA GLU A 85 -2.11 13.26 -11.05
C GLU A 85 -2.67 12.38 -9.93
N CYS A 86 -3.95 11.94 -10.01
CA CYS A 86 -4.47 10.99 -9.02
C CYS A 86 -3.84 9.60 -9.25
N SER A 87 -2.84 9.23 -8.44
CA SER A 87 -2.04 8.00 -8.58
C SER A 87 -2.52 6.81 -7.75
N ILE A 88 -3.73 6.87 -7.19
CA ILE A 88 -4.37 5.78 -6.44
C ILE A 88 -5.47 5.18 -7.32
N PHE A 89 -5.33 3.89 -7.67
CA PHE A 89 -6.27 3.18 -8.53
C PHE A 89 -6.95 2.04 -7.76
N ASP A 90 -8.26 2.15 -7.51
CA ASP A 90 -9.04 1.06 -6.94
C ASP A 90 -9.61 0.17 -8.04
N VAL A 91 -8.99 -1.00 -8.21
CA VAL A 91 -9.36 -2.00 -9.21
C VAL A 91 -10.29 -3.07 -8.67
N SER A 92 -10.74 -3.00 -7.41
CA SER A 92 -11.56 -4.04 -6.77
C SER A 92 -12.81 -4.41 -7.56
N ALA A 93 -13.46 -3.43 -8.21
CA ALA A 93 -14.62 -3.64 -9.08
C ALA A 93 -14.25 -4.22 -10.46
N LEU A 94 -13.03 -3.97 -10.94
CA LEU A 94 -12.48 -4.49 -12.19
C LEU A 94 -12.07 -5.97 -12.06
N LEU A 95 -11.50 -6.38 -10.92
CA LEU A 95 -10.94 -7.73 -10.74
C LEU A 95 -11.86 -8.87 -11.19
N PRO A 96 -13.16 -8.93 -10.82
CA PRO A 96 -14.05 -10.00 -11.28
C PRO A 96 -14.39 -9.95 -12.78
N LYS A 97 -14.05 -8.84 -13.46
CA LYS A 97 -14.35 -8.57 -14.87
C LYS A 97 -13.15 -8.83 -15.78
N LEU A 98 -11.96 -9.00 -15.22
CA LEU A 98 -10.73 -9.30 -15.98
C LEU A 98 -10.84 -10.66 -16.67
N PRO A 99 -10.35 -10.78 -17.93
CA PRO A 99 -10.39 -12.03 -18.65
C PRO A 99 -9.37 -13.02 -18.08
N LYS A 100 -9.61 -14.30 -18.34
CA LYS A 100 -8.74 -15.41 -17.93
C LYS A 100 -7.82 -15.91 -19.05
N ASN A 101 -7.66 -15.13 -20.13
CA ASN A 101 -6.73 -15.50 -21.20
C ASN A 101 -5.31 -15.60 -20.64
N ASP A 102 -4.51 -16.47 -21.26
CA ASP A 102 -3.12 -16.64 -20.89
C ASP A 102 -2.33 -15.36 -21.22
N ILE A 103 -1.56 -14.90 -20.25
CA ILE A 103 -0.68 -13.72 -20.35
C ILE A 103 0.75 -14.08 -19.99
N SER A 104 1.05 -15.36 -19.80
CA SER A 104 2.34 -15.86 -19.28
C SER A 104 3.53 -15.41 -20.11
N ASP A 105 3.34 -15.35 -21.43
CA ASP A 105 4.37 -14.98 -22.41
C ASP A 105 4.40 -13.48 -22.73
N PHE A 106 3.47 -12.68 -22.20
CA PHE A 106 3.45 -11.24 -22.47
C PHE A 106 4.70 -10.57 -21.91
N SER A 107 5.24 -9.60 -22.63
CA SER A 107 6.22 -8.64 -22.16
C SER A 107 5.52 -7.35 -21.73
N LEU A 108 5.91 -6.79 -20.59
CA LEU A 108 5.41 -5.49 -20.13
C LEU A 108 6.31 -4.33 -20.57
N ARG A 109 7.33 -4.57 -21.39
CA ARG A 109 8.37 -3.58 -21.73
C ARG A 109 7.85 -2.26 -22.31
N ASN A 110 6.71 -2.29 -22.99
CA ASN A 110 6.08 -1.15 -23.66
C ASN A 110 4.81 -0.69 -22.92
N LEU A 111 4.56 -1.23 -21.73
CA LEU A 111 3.43 -0.81 -20.92
C LEU A 111 3.73 0.57 -20.34
N VAL A 112 2.81 1.49 -20.49
CA VAL A 112 2.86 2.78 -19.81
C VAL A 112 1.66 2.87 -18.88
N LEU A 113 1.91 3.14 -17.61
CA LEU A 113 0.87 3.28 -16.61
C LEU A 113 0.39 4.74 -16.53
N PRO A 114 -0.89 4.97 -16.20
CA PRO A 114 -1.39 6.32 -15.94
C PRO A 114 -0.95 6.84 -14.57
N GLY A 115 -1.03 8.15 -14.35
CA GLY A 115 -0.57 8.79 -13.11
C GLY A 115 0.92 9.16 -13.18
N ASP A 116 1.49 9.43 -12.02
CA ASP A 116 2.91 9.77 -11.89
C ASP A 116 3.81 8.51 -11.95
N GLU A 117 5.13 8.70 -11.83
CA GLU A 117 6.14 7.63 -11.82
C GLU A 117 5.79 6.46 -10.88
N THR A 118 5.13 6.76 -9.76
CA THR A 118 4.70 5.76 -8.79
C THR A 118 3.20 5.82 -8.57
N ILE A 119 2.54 4.68 -8.75
CA ILE A 119 1.12 4.50 -8.49
C ILE A 119 0.88 3.47 -7.39
N TYR A 120 -0.32 3.52 -6.80
CA TYR A 120 -0.84 2.50 -5.92
C TYR A 120 -2.07 1.83 -6.54
N ILE A 121 -2.02 0.52 -6.69
CA ILE A 121 -3.15 -0.29 -7.17
C ILE A 121 -3.76 -1.00 -5.96
N GLN A 122 -4.99 -0.62 -5.64
CA GLN A 122 -5.80 -1.16 -4.55
C GLN A 122 -6.65 -2.33 -5.06
N PHE A 123 -6.47 -3.53 -4.50
CA PHE A 123 -7.23 -4.73 -4.88
C PHE A 123 -8.54 -4.86 -4.12
N GLY A 124 -8.63 -4.18 -2.97
CA GLY A 124 -9.68 -4.41 -1.99
C GLY A 124 -9.62 -5.82 -1.41
N ARG A 125 -10.70 -6.24 -0.73
CA ARG A 125 -10.74 -7.54 -0.07
C ARG A 125 -11.09 -8.66 -1.06
N GLN A 126 -10.11 -9.52 -1.33
CA GLN A 126 -10.26 -10.67 -2.23
C GLN A 126 -9.96 -11.97 -1.51
N GLU A 127 -10.81 -12.99 -1.65
CA GLU A 127 -10.59 -14.29 -0.99
C GLU A 127 -9.27 -14.94 -1.43
N ALA A 128 -8.94 -14.84 -2.73
CA ALA A 128 -7.70 -15.39 -3.29
C ALA A 128 -6.42 -14.69 -2.78
N LEU A 129 -6.55 -13.51 -2.17
CA LEU A 129 -5.44 -12.71 -1.64
C LEU A 129 -5.28 -12.84 -0.12
N THR A 130 -6.07 -13.71 0.52
CA THR A 130 -5.98 -13.92 1.97
C THR A 130 -4.69 -14.65 2.33
N VAL A 131 -3.90 -14.03 3.20
CA VAL A 131 -2.61 -14.52 3.69
C VAL A 131 -2.79 -15.30 4.99
N ASP A 132 -3.55 -14.74 5.93
CA ASP A 132 -3.91 -15.37 7.20
C ASP A 132 -5.37 -15.04 7.55
N ARG A 133 -6.22 -16.07 7.60
CA ARG A 133 -7.65 -15.93 7.92
C ARG A 133 -7.91 -15.61 9.39
N GLU A 134 -7.09 -16.10 10.30
CA GLU A 134 -7.28 -15.89 11.74
C GLU A 134 -6.99 -14.43 12.11
N GLN A 135 -5.97 -13.85 11.46
CA GLN A 135 -5.55 -12.47 11.70
C GLN A 135 -6.22 -11.45 10.77
N ASP A 136 -7.07 -11.92 9.86
CA ASP A 136 -7.71 -11.16 8.79
C ASP A 136 -6.71 -10.40 7.90
N LEU A 137 -5.58 -11.05 7.60
CA LEU A 137 -4.48 -10.50 6.82
C LEU A 137 -4.62 -10.91 5.35
N TYR A 138 -4.54 -9.95 4.45
CA TYR A 138 -4.58 -10.17 3.00
C TYR A 138 -3.66 -9.17 2.28
N PHE A 139 -3.29 -9.45 1.03
CA PHE A 139 -2.67 -8.41 0.20
C PHE A 139 -3.71 -7.36 -0.16
N GLU A 140 -3.54 -6.16 0.36
CA GLU A 140 -4.46 -5.05 0.12
C GLU A 140 -4.23 -4.46 -1.27
N GLY A 141 -2.98 -4.22 -1.63
CA GLY A 141 -2.62 -3.59 -2.88
C GLY A 141 -1.13 -3.69 -3.18
N ALA A 142 -0.71 -2.95 -4.21
CA ALA A 142 0.69 -2.85 -4.59
C ALA A 142 1.06 -1.41 -4.95
N TYR A 143 2.22 -0.98 -4.51
CA TYR A 143 2.89 0.16 -5.13
C TYR A 143 3.63 -0.32 -6.38
N VAL A 144 3.55 0.46 -7.45
CA VAL A 144 4.23 0.20 -8.72
C VAL A 144 4.96 1.47 -9.12
N THR A 145 6.29 1.42 -9.15
CA THR A 145 7.14 2.48 -9.69
C THR A 145 7.62 2.07 -11.07
N GLN A 146 7.27 2.85 -12.08
CA GLN A 146 7.73 2.69 -13.45
C GLN A 146 9.07 3.42 -13.60
N VAL A 147 10.13 2.69 -13.94
CA VAL A 147 11.47 3.23 -14.18
C VAL A 147 11.83 2.99 -15.62
N ASP A 148 11.92 4.07 -16.39
CA ASP A 148 12.27 4.00 -17.80
C ASP A 148 13.79 3.86 -17.98
N ASP A 149 14.21 2.89 -18.80
CA ASP A 149 15.61 2.63 -19.11
C ASP A 149 16.01 3.47 -20.33
N GLU A 150 16.48 4.69 -20.09
CA GLU A 150 16.96 5.62 -21.12
C GLU A 150 18.28 5.16 -21.80
N THR A 151 18.87 4.02 -21.41
CA THR A 151 20.16 3.58 -21.96
C THR A 151 20.05 2.93 -23.35
N ARG A 152 18.84 2.77 -23.89
CA ARG A 152 18.56 2.20 -25.21
C ARG A 152 17.83 3.22 -26.09
N ASP A 153 18.04 3.12 -27.41
CA ASP A 153 17.34 3.93 -28.40
C ASP A 153 15.80 3.72 -28.39
N ASP A 154 15.33 2.66 -27.72
CA ASP A 154 13.92 2.41 -27.41
C ASP A 154 13.70 2.64 -25.91
N GLU A 155 12.82 3.57 -25.55
CA GLU A 155 12.29 3.67 -24.19
C GLU A 155 11.69 2.30 -23.81
N VAL A 156 12.04 1.76 -22.64
CA VAL A 156 11.46 0.52 -22.11
C VAL A 156 11.40 0.60 -20.60
N SER A 157 10.37 0.02 -20.00
CA SER A 157 10.13 0.21 -18.57
C SER A 157 10.47 -1.03 -17.74
N THR A 158 11.12 -0.80 -16.60
CA THR A 158 11.20 -1.72 -15.48
C THR A 158 10.16 -1.33 -14.44
N PHE A 159 9.38 -2.28 -13.94
CA PHE A 159 8.42 -2.02 -12.87
C PHE A 159 8.97 -2.53 -11.55
N GLN A 160 9.19 -1.62 -10.60
CA GLN A 160 9.50 -1.96 -9.22
C GLN A 160 8.19 -2.06 -8.44
N ILE A 161 7.96 -3.20 -7.80
CA ILE A 161 6.67 -3.49 -7.16
C ILE A 161 6.87 -3.76 -5.68
N ALA A 162 6.00 -3.19 -4.85
CA ALA A 162 5.90 -3.52 -3.43
C ALA A 162 4.46 -3.94 -3.08
N PHE A 163 4.24 -5.24 -2.84
CA PHE A 163 2.99 -5.75 -2.29
C PHE A 163 2.89 -5.42 -0.80
N VAL A 164 1.76 -4.87 -0.40
CA VAL A 164 1.51 -4.46 0.99
C VAL A 164 0.32 -5.19 1.60
N PHE A 165 0.39 -5.42 2.90
CA PHE A 165 -0.64 -6.15 3.62
C PHE A 165 -1.74 -5.21 4.14
N SER A 166 -2.91 -5.78 4.33
CA SER A 166 -4.05 -5.12 4.95
C SER A 166 -3.84 -4.91 6.45
N ASP A 167 -4.51 -3.89 6.97
CA ASP A 167 -4.77 -3.76 8.40
C ASP A 167 -6.17 -3.20 8.61
N PRO A 168 -7.20 -4.05 8.46
CA PRO A 168 -8.60 -3.61 8.48
C PRO A 168 -9.02 -3.05 9.84
N LYS A 169 -8.21 -3.24 10.89
CA LYS A 169 -8.46 -2.72 12.22
C LYS A 169 -7.57 -1.53 12.56
N PHE A 170 -6.80 -0.99 11.62
CA PHE A 170 -5.90 0.13 11.89
C PHE A 170 -6.66 1.32 12.49
N GLY A 171 -7.72 1.81 11.83
CA GLY A 171 -8.47 2.97 12.34
C GLY A 171 -9.12 2.75 13.72
N ALA A 172 -9.51 1.52 14.06
CA ALA A 172 -10.17 1.21 15.32
C ALA A 172 -9.22 0.81 16.45
N LEU A 173 -8.09 0.16 16.14
CA LEU A 173 -7.21 -0.48 17.12
C LEU A 173 -5.75 0.00 17.08
N ALA A 174 -5.35 0.86 16.13
CA ALA A 174 -3.96 1.35 16.08
C ALA A 174 -3.54 2.01 17.39
N PHE A 175 -4.48 2.64 18.10
CA PHE A 175 -4.27 3.28 19.39
C PHE A 175 -4.46 2.36 20.60
N ASP A 176 -5.00 1.16 20.42
CA ASP A 176 -5.29 0.19 21.50
C ASP A 176 -4.31 -0.99 21.55
N ARG A 177 -3.58 -1.24 20.45
CA ARG A 177 -2.60 -2.34 20.34
C ARG A 177 -1.16 -1.84 20.56
N PRO A 178 -0.25 -2.70 21.10
CA PRO A 178 1.17 -2.37 21.25
C PRO A 178 1.77 -1.76 19.99
N VAL A 179 2.60 -0.72 20.14
CA VAL A 179 3.28 -0.04 19.04
C VAL A 179 4.07 -1.04 18.19
N GLY A 180 4.81 -1.97 18.81
CA GLY A 180 5.56 -2.99 18.07
C GLY A 180 4.70 -3.81 17.11
N GLN A 181 3.47 -4.19 17.53
CA GLN A 181 2.52 -4.89 16.66
C GLN A 181 1.92 -3.98 15.59
N THR A 182 1.64 -2.71 15.93
CA THR A 182 1.16 -1.72 14.97
C THR A 182 2.13 -1.55 13.82
N LEU A 183 3.39 -1.28 14.16
CA LEU A 183 4.43 -1.04 13.19
C LEU A 183 4.71 -2.27 12.36
N LYS A 184 4.80 -3.45 12.99
CA LYS A 184 4.99 -4.70 12.26
C LYS A 184 3.91 -4.92 11.19
N ARG A 185 2.63 -4.77 11.53
CA ARG A 185 1.52 -5.00 10.57
C ARG A 185 1.46 -3.97 9.43
N ASN A 186 2.05 -2.80 9.59
CA ASN A 186 2.00 -1.71 8.60
C ASN A 186 3.33 -1.46 7.89
N SER A 187 4.38 -2.20 8.26
CA SER A 187 5.72 -2.10 7.69
C SER A 187 6.13 -3.30 6.85
N GLU A 188 5.34 -4.38 6.91
CA GLU A 188 5.59 -5.58 6.13
C GLU A 188 5.17 -5.36 4.67
N PHE A 189 6.09 -5.65 3.75
CA PHE A 189 5.84 -5.65 2.31
C PHE A 189 6.76 -6.64 1.61
N VAL A 190 6.38 -7.04 0.40
CA VAL A 190 7.19 -7.89 -0.48
C VAL A 190 7.57 -7.12 -1.73
N ARG A 191 8.88 -7.00 -2.01
CA ARG A 191 9.40 -6.21 -3.13
C ARG A 191 10.03 -7.09 -4.20
N PHE A 192 9.76 -6.77 -5.46
CA PHE A 192 10.32 -7.44 -6.62
C PHE A 192 10.27 -6.53 -7.84
N GLU A 193 10.82 -7.00 -8.96
CA GLU A 193 10.86 -6.26 -10.21
C GLU A 193 10.31 -7.09 -11.36
N ILE A 194 9.63 -6.42 -12.29
CA ILE A 194 9.36 -6.93 -13.64
C ILE A 194 10.29 -6.18 -14.58
N LYS A 195 11.31 -6.87 -15.08
CA LYS A 195 12.28 -6.30 -16.03
C LYS A 195 11.72 -6.33 -17.45
N PRO A 196 12.10 -5.36 -18.30
CA PRO A 196 11.61 -5.30 -19.69
C PRO A 196 12.01 -6.52 -20.53
N THR A 197 13.08 -7.23 -20.14
CA THR A 197 13.54 -8.43 -20.84
C THR A 197 12.77 -9.70 -20.50
N ASN A 198 11.91 -9.65 -19.48
CA ASN A 198 11.25 -10.83 -18.96
C ASN A 198 9.81 -10.92 -19.46
N SER A 199 9.33 -12.15 -19.67
CA SER A 199 7.88 -12.39 -19.73
C SER A 199 7.25 -12.32 -18.33
N VAL A 200 5.92 -12.22 -18.29
CA VAL A 200 5.14 -12.30 -17.04
C VAL A 200 5.51 -13.55 -16.23
N GLN A 201 5.63 -14.71 -16.89
CA GLN A 201 5.99 -15.96 -16.21
C GLN A 201 7.41 -15.93 -15.64
N GLN A 202 8.38 -15.42 -16.41
CA GLN A 202 9.78 -15.34 -15.97
C GLN A 202 9.94 -14.40 -14.78
N SER A 203 9.23 -13.27 -14.79
CA SER A 203 9.23 -12.31 -13.67
C SER A 203 8.63 -12.90 -12.39
N PHE A 204 7.53 -13.67 -12.49
CA PHE A 204 7.00 -14.39 -11.33
C PHE A 204 8.00 -15.43 -10.79
N ALA A 205 8.64 -16.21 -11.66
CA ALA A 205 9.65 -17.18 -11.25
C ALA A 205 10.83 -16.51 -10.53
N SER A 206 11.26 -15.33 -11.02
CA SER A 206 12.29 -14.52 -10.37
C SER A 206 11.87 -14.05 -8.97
N MET A 207 10.66 -13.51 -8.82
CA MET A 207 10.11 -13.11 -7.52
C MET A 207 10.06 -14.29 -6.54
N ALA A 208 9.59 -15.45 -7.00
CA ALA A 208 9.43 -16.64 -6.16
C ALA A 208 10.77 -17.22 -5.67
N GLN A 209 11.86 -17.01 -6.44
CA GLN A 209 13.19 -17.51 -6.10
C GLN A 209 14.02 -16.49 -5.31
N ASN A 210 13.97 -15.21 -5.71
CA ASN A 210 14.91 -14.16 -5.31
C ASN A 210 14.21 -12.79 -5.23
N GLY A 211 13.02 -12.68 -4.61
CA GLY A 211 12.47 -11.37 -4.22
C GLY A 211 13.55 -10.51 -3.53
N LEU A 212 13.44 -9.17 -3.55
CA LEU A 212 14.52 -8.29 -3.06
C LEU A 212 14.73 -8.46 -1.54
N VAL A 213 15.57 -9.43 -1.16
CA VAL A 213 15.69 -9.98 0.21
C VAL A 213 16.25 -8.95 1.21
N GLU A 214 16.97 -7.94 0.71
CA GLU A 214 17.64 -6.93 1.55
C GLU A 214 16.64 -5.92 2.17
N GLU A 215 15.48 -5.73 1.54
CA GLU A 215 14.46 -4.74 1.97
C GLU A 215 13.09 -5.37 2.28
N SER A 216 12.80 -6.54 1.71
CA SER A 216 11.53 -7.24 1.88
C SER A 216 11.60 -8.37 2.91
N GLN A 217 10.47 -8.68 3.54
CA GLN A 217 10.39 -9.90 4.33
C GLN A 217 10.41 -11.15 3.44
N ILE A 218 10.92 -12.25 4.00
CA ILE A 218 10.78 -13.61 3.46
C ILE A 218 9.30 -13.86 3.16
N LEU A 219 8.99 -14.52 2.04
CA LEU A 219 7.65 -14.92 1.60
C LEU A 219 6.83 -15.54 2.76
N THR A 220 6.03 -14.75 3.47
CA THR A 220 5.22 -15.18 4.62
C THR A 220 3.89 -15.81 4.18
N ALA A 221 3.43 -15.52 2.97
CA ALA A 221 2.23 -16.09 2.40
C ALA A 221 2.50 -17.40 1.62
N PRO A 222 1.51 -18.30 1.50
CA PRO A 222 1.60 -19.42 0.57
C PRO A 222 1.83 -18.96 -0.89
N LEU A 223 2.65 -19.70 -1.65
CA LEU A 223 3.02 -19.32 -3.02
C LEU A 223 1.81 -19.12 -3.97
N ASN A 224 0.70 -19.83 -3.74
CA ASN A 224 -0.53 -19.64 -4.51
C ASN A 224 -1.18 -18.27 -4.27
N VAL A 225 -1.03 -17.70 -3.08
CA VAL A 225 -1.53 -16.34 -2.76
C VAL A 225 -0.67 -15.30 -3.49
N TYR A 226 0.66 -15.46 -3.49
CA TYR A 226 1.55 -14.61 -4.29
C TYR A 226 1.25 -14.71 -5.79
N ARG A 227 0.99 -15.92 -6.30
CA ARG A 227 0.61 -16.11 -7.70
C ARG A 227 -0.68 -15.38 -8.05
N ALA A 228 -1.68 -15.45 -7.17
CA ALA A 228 -2.94 -14.73 -7.35
C ALA A 228 -2.74 -13.21 -7.31
N ALA A 229 -1.99 -12.70 -6.33
CA ALA A 229 -1.67 -11.27 -6.22
C ALA A 229 -0.93 -10.76 -7.46
N TYR A 230 0.09 -11.50 -7.92
CA TYR A 230 0.86 -11.17 -9.10
C TYR A 230 0.02 -11.20 -10.39
N ASP A 231 -0.79 -12.24 -10.60
CA ASP A 231 -1.66 -12.32 -11.79
C ASP A 231 -2.68 -11.17 -11.81
N LEU A 232 -3.34 -10.87 -10.68
CA LEU A 232 -4.29 -9.77 -10.59
C LEU A 232 -3.61 -8.41 -10.78
N LEU A 233 -2.41 -8.22 -10.21
CA LEU A 233 -1.62 -7.01 -10.40
C LEU A 233 -1.29 -6.80 -11.88
N VAL A 234 -0.66 -7.78 -12.53
CA VAL A 234 -0.23 -7.66 -13.93
C VAL A 234 -1.41 -7.44 -14.86
N ARG A 235 -2.52 -8.16 -14.66
CA ARG A 235 -3.73 -7.93 -15.47
C ARG A 235 -4.30 -6.53 -15.28
N SER A 236 -4.28 -6.02 -14.04
CA SER A 236 -4.72 -4.66 -13.73
C SER A 236 -3.80 -3.63 -14.37
N MET A 237 -2.48 -3.82 -14.29
CA MET A 237 -1.48 -2.98 -14.96
C MET A 237 -1.70 -2.93 -16.47
N ILE A 238 -1.89 -4.09 -17.12
CA ILE A 238 -2.18 -4.15 -18.56
C ILE A 238 -3.47 -3.39 -18.88
N TYR A 239 -4.55 -3.59 -18.11
CA TYR A 239 -5.81 -2.88 -18.33
C TYR A 239 -5.66 -1.36 -18.16
N LEU A 240 -4.91 -0.92 -17.14
CA LEU A 240 -4.64 0.49 -16.88
C LEU A 240 -3.82 1.15 -17.99
N GLY A 241 -2.97 0.40 -18.69
CA GLY A 241 -2.23 0.90 -19.86
C GLY A 241 -3.05 1.02 -21.14
N VAL A 242 -4.33 0.59 -21.16
CA VAL A 242 -5.18 0.70 -22.35
C VAL A 242 -5.85 2.08 -22.42
N GLU A 243 -5.99 2.63 -23.63
CA GLU A 243 -6.80 3.81 -23.91
C GLU A 243 -8.30 3.57 -23.63
N GLY A 244 -9.02 4.62 -23.21
CA GLY A 244 -10.49 4.56 -23.02
C GLY A 244 -10.94 3.66 -21.86
N ARG A 245 -10.04 3.33 -20.94
CA ARG A 245 -10.32 2.65 -19.67
C ARG A 245 -11.33 3.42 -18.82
N ASP A 246 -12.13 2.67 -18.07
CA ASP A 246 -13.13 3.25 -17.16
C ASP A 246 -12.46 3.70 -15.86
N LEU A 247 -12.34 5.02 -15.72
CA LEU A 247 -11.79 5.70 -14.55
C LEU A 247 -12.85 6.66 -14.02
N GLU A 248 -13.19 6.51 -12.74
CA GLU A 248 -14.10 7.39 -12.03
C GLU A 248 -13.36 7.99 -10.83
N LEU A 249 -13.09 9.30 -10.89
CA LEU A 249 -12.47 10.00 -9.77
C LEU A 249 -13.44 10.08 -8.58
N GLY A 250 -12.94 9.83 -7.38
CA GLY A 250 -13.66 10.10 -6.15
C GLY A 250 -12.87 9.79 -4.89
N PHE A 251 -13.61 9.50 -3.82
CA PHE A 251 -13.07 9.22 -2.50
C PHE A 251 -13.70 7.96 -1.93
N PHE A 252 -13.01 7.29 -1.01
CA PHE A 252 -13.57 6.12 -0.33
C PHE A 252 -14.79 6.47 0.52
N GLU A 253 -15.65 5.46 0.73
CA GLU A 253 -16.84 5.58 1.56
C GLU A 253 -16.48 6.06 2.98
N GLY A 254 -17.28 7.01 3.50
CA GLY A 254 -17.06 7.65 4.80
C GLY A 254 -16.37 9.01 4.74
N ALA A 255 -15.91 9.45 3.58
CA ALA A 255 -15.45 10.82 3.36
C ALA A 255 -16.60 11.83 3.59
N PRO A 256 -16.37 12.99 4.23
CA PRO A 256 -17.42 14.00 4.43
C PRO A 256 -17.92 14.60 3.12
N ASP A 257 -19.21 14.41 2.82
CA ASP A 257 -19.85 14.83 1.56
C ASP A 257 -19.64 16.32 1.22
N ASP A 258 -19.65 17.20 2.24
CA ASP A 258 -19.45 18.64 2.06
C ASP A 258 -18.04 18.99 1.59
N GLN A 259 -17.04 18.23 2.04
CA GLN A 259 -15.64 18.39 1.64
C GLN A 259 -15.41 17.76 0.27
N VAL A 260 -15.98 16.57 0.03
CA VAL A 260 -15.91 15.90 -1.28
C VAL A 260 -16.48 16.81 -2.38
N GLN A 261 -17.64 17.43 -2.14
CA GLN A 261 -18.25 18.32 -3.13
C GLN A 261 -17.41 19.58 -3.40
N LYS A 262 -16.72 20.12 -2.38
CA LYS A 262 -15.81 21.26 -2.55
C LYS A 262 -14.54 20.87 -3.30
N ALA A 263 -13.96 19.72 -2.97
CA ALA A 263 -12.80 19.17 -3.67
C ALA A 263 -13.10 18.97 -5.16
N PHE A 264 -14.24 18.37 -5.50
CA PHE A 264 -14.66 18.25 -6.91
C PHE A 264 -14.91 19.59 -7.63
N ASN A 265 -15.10 20.68 -6.88
CA ASN A 265 -15.21 22.03 -7.43
C ASN A 265 -13.85 22.77 -7.48
N GLY A 266 -12.74 22.09 -7.18
CA GLY A 266 -11.37 22.63 -7.19
C GLY A 266 -10.95 23.38 -5.93
N ASP A 267 -11.57 23.12 -4.77
CA ASP A 267 -11.13 23.69 -3.48
C ASP A 267 -9.95 22.90 -2.90
N GLU A 268 -8.74 23.39 -3.11
CA GLU A 268 -7.49 22.81 -2.61
C GLU A 268 -7.49 22.59 -1.09
N ASN A 269 -8.18 23.43 -0.30
CA ASN A 269 -8.25 23.25 1.16
C ASN A 269 -9.10 22.04 1.53
N ALA A 270 -10.15 21.78 0.75
CA ALA A 270 -11.01 20.62 0.96
C ALA A 270 -10.28 19.32 0.56
N GLU A 271 -9.50 19.37 -0.53
CA GLU A 271 -8.63 18.26 -0.94
C GLU A 271 -7.59 17.93 0.13
N GLN A 272 -6.89 18.96 0.63
CA GLN A 272 -5.93 18.81 1.71
C GLN A 272 -6.58 18.25 2.98
N PHE A 273 -7.76 18.77 3.37
CA PHE A 273 -8.49 18.27 4.53
C PHE A 273 -8.88 16.79 4.39
N LEU A 274 -9.34 16.38 3.21
CA LEU A 274 -9.70 14.99 2.94
C LEU A 274 -8.48 14.08 3.02
N LEU A 275 -7.36 14.47 2.40
CA LEU A 275 -6.08 13.77 2.47
C LEU A 275 -5.59 13.59 3.91
N GLU A 276 -5.54 14.68 4.68
CA GLU A 276 -5.13 14.67 6.10
C GLU A 276 -6.08 13.86 6.99
N SER A 277 -7.35 13.75 6.58
CA SER A 277 -8.35 12.90 7.22
C SER A 277 -8.29 11.44 6.76
N GLY A 278 -7.34 11.07 5.90
CA GLY A 278 -7.15 9.70 5.43
C GLY A 278 -8.06 9.29 4.26
N PHE A 279 -8.66 10.26 3.57
CA PHE A 279 -9.44 10.09 2.34
C PHE A 279 -8.71 10.75 1.16
N PRO A 280 -7.60 10.16 0.67
CA PRO A 280 -6.96 10.67 -0.54
C PRO A 280 -7.89 10.50 -1.74
N ALA A 281 -7.67 11.29 -2.80
CA ALA A 281 -8.36 11.10 -4.06
C ALA A 281 -8.01 9.73 -4.67
N VAL A 282 -8.98 9.10 -5.32
CA VAL A 282 -8.89 7.73 -5.88
C VAL A 282 -9.53 7.71 -7.25
N GLN A 283 -8.91 7.00 -8.20
CA GLN A 283 -9.53 6.58 -9.44
C GLN A 283 -10.14 5.19 -9.26
N PHE A 284 -11.46 5.10 -9.23
CA PHE A 284 -12.17 3.83 -9.23
C PHE A 284 -12.21 3.26 -10.64
N VAL A 285 -11.74 2.02 -10.78
CA VAL A 285 -11.52 1.39 -12.07
C VAL A 285 -12.53 0.27 -12.29
N GLY A 286 -13.19 0.33 -13.45
CA GLY A 286 -14.07 -0.73 -13.92
C GLY A 286 -15.43 -0.79 -13.20
N ARG A 287 -15.92 0.30 -12.59
CA ARG A 287 -17.29 0.37 -12.04
C ARG A 287 -18.36 0.36 -13.14
N ASN A 288 -18.10 1.00 -14.27
CA ASN A 288 -19.06 1.27 -15.33
C ASN A 288 -18.89 0.38 -16.57
N VAL A 289 -18.07 -0.67 -16.49
CA VAL A 289 -17.84 -1.63 -17.59
C VAL A 289 -18.42 -3.02 -17.32
N GLY A 290 -18.70 -3.73 -18.41
CA GLY A 290 -19.00 -5.17 -18.37
C GLY A 290 -17.74 -6.03 -18.25
N LEU A 291 -17.86 -7.31 -18.56
CA LEU A 291 -16.70 -8.20 -18.65
C LEU A 291 -15.72 -7.69 -19.72
N VAL A 292 -14.44 -7.66 -19.36
CA VAL A 292 -13.37 -7.34 -20.30
C VAL A 292 -13.12 -8.59 -21.15
N PRO A 293 -13.25 -8.51 -22.48
CA PRO A 293 -13.25 -9.71 -23.32
C PRO A 293 -11.87 -10.36 -23.41
N HIS A 294 -10.80 -9.56 -23.48
CA HIS A 294 -9.44 -10.01 -23.67
C HIS A 294 -8.44 -8.94 -23.22
N LEU A 295 -7.28 -9.34 -22.71
CA LEU A 295 -6.11 -8.46 -22.50
C LEU A 295 -5.05 -8.75 -23.55
N SER A 296 -4.62 -7.73 -24.27
CA SER A 296 -3.56 -7.84 -25.27
C SER A 296 -2.20 -7.51 -24.66
N GLU A 297 -1.13 -8.00 -25.28
CA GLU A 297 0.22 -7.58 -24.91
C GLU A 297 0.37 -6.06 -25.15
N PRO A 298 0.98 -5.31 -24.20
CA PRO A 298 1.21 -3.88 -24.35
C PRO A 298 2.07 -3.54 -25.58
N ASP A 299 1.68 -2.50 -26.32
CA ASP A 299 2.39 -1.98 -27.50
C ASP A 299 2.46 -0.44 -27.41
N TRP A 300 3.52 0.16 -27.96
CA TRP A 300 3.89 1.59 -27.87
C TRP A 300 2.85 2.58 -28.43
N GLY A 301 1.69 2.11 -28.90
CA GLY A 301 0.68 2.90 -29.60
C GLY A 301 -0.52 3.33 -28.78
N ALA A 302 -0.57 3.04 -27.47
CA ALA A 302 -1.62 3.52 -26.58
C ALA A 302 -1.07 4.70 -25.76
N GLU A 303 -1.35 5.94 -26.17
CA GLU A 303 -0.98 7.10 -25.35
C GLU A 303 -1.81 7.05 -24.05
N PRO A 304 -1.19 7.02 -22.86
CA PRO A 304 -1.94 7.18 -21.63
C PRO A 304 -2.40 8.63 -21.57
N VAL A 305 -3.68 8.85 -21.90
CA VAL A 305 -4.31 10.14 -21.59
C VAL A 305 -4.51 10.16 -20.07
N GLY A 306 -3.58 10.81 -19.36
CA GLY A 306 -3.80 11.32 -18.01
C GLY A 306 -4.82 12.46 -18.05
N PHE A 307 -5.64 12.58 -17.01
CA PHE A 307 -6.53 13.73 -16.88
C PHE A 307 -5.68 14.97 -16.56
N ARG A 308 -5.88 16.06 -17.31
CA ARG A 308 -5.54 17.39 -16.80
C ARG A 308 -6.70 17.88 -15.94
N ILE A 309 -6.40 18.28 -14.71
CA ILE A 309 -7.30 19.06 -13.83
C ILE A 309 -7.56 20.42 -14.49
#